data_AF-A0A530Z0A0-F1
#
_entry.id   AF-A0A530Z0A0-F1
#
_cell.length_a   1.000
_cell.length_b   1.000
_cell.length_c   1.000
_cell.angle_alpha   90.00
_cell.angle_beta   90.00
_cell.angle_gamma   90.00
#
_symmetry.space_group_name_H-M   'P 1'
#
loop_
_entity.id
_entity.type
_entity.pdbx_description
1 polymer ?
#
loop_
_entity_poly.entity_id
_entity_poly.type
_entity_poly.pdbx_seq_one_letter_code
_entity_poly.pdbx_strand_id
1 'polypeptide(L)'
;MFDAEYRMPEALPALPDDAEDSHPRCLEMAETMRDLFAAAGGVRSRDLIGAGFTWAEIVEFRDAAAKRANAASVREIHSRPDMVPDLIAKACTPLPHRPPLPRDTSETQALLVDWGRYCTARAALVLDPWAGQRERCLTVLASYLDRLPIFPAIRQTVIRKVETSLPEASQ
;
A
#
# COMPACT_ATOMS: atom_id res chain seq x y z
N MET A 1 -44.55 -12.88 -36.79
CA MET A 1 -43.32 -13.66 -37.01
C MET A 1 -42.19 -12.70 -36.67
N PHE A 2 -41.56 -12.87 -35.51
CA PHE A 2 -40.64 -11.88 -34.94
C PHE A 2 -39.23 -12.10 -35.52
N ASP A 3 -38.72 -11.11 -36.25
CA ASP A 3 -37.30 -10.99 -36.58
C ASP A 3 -36.54 -10.57 -35.32
N ALA A 4 -35.66 -11.43 -34.85
CA ALA A 4 -34.74 -11.12 -33.77
C ALA A 4 -33.39 -10.73 -34.39
N GLU A 5 -33.16 -9.42 -34.54
CA GLU A 5 -31.84 -8.86 -34.79
C GLU A 5 -30.90 -9.23 -33.64
N TYR A 6 -30.02 -10.20 -33.89
CA TYR A 6 -28.92 -10.51 -33.00
C TYR A 6 -27.85 -9.43 -33.16
N ARG A 7 -28.01 -8.31 -32.44
CA ARG A 7 -26.98 -7.26 -32.30
C ARG A 7 -25.79 -7.88 -31.55
N MET A 8 -24.70 -8.16 -32.26
CA MET A 8 -23.43 -8.51 -31.63
C MET A 8 -23.03 -7.39 -30.65
N PRO A 9 -22.59 -7.70 -29.42
CA PRO A 9 -22.13 -6.69 -28.50
C PRO A 9 -20.90 -6.01 -29.11
N GLU A 10 -20.98 -4.68 -29.19
CA GLU A 10 -19.87 -3.80 -29.53
C GLU A 10 -18.62 -4.22 -28.76
N ALA A 11 -17.52 -4.38 -29.49
CA ALA A 11 -16.21 -4.58 -28.91
C ALA A 11 -16.01 -3.52 -27.82
N LEU A 12 -15.83 -3.98 -26.57
CA LEU A 12 -15.44 -3.12 -25.46
C LEU A 12 -14.29 -2.22 -25.95
N PRO A 13 -14.36 -0.89 -25.76
CA PRO A 13 -13.26 -0.03 -26.12
C PRO A 13 -12.02 -0.52 -25.39
N ALA A 14 -11.01 -0.96 -26.16
CA ALA A 14 -9.71 -1.29 -25.63
C ALA A 14 -9.26 -0.07 -24.82
N LEU A 15 -9.12 -0.24 -23.51
CA LEU A 15 -8.48 0.75 -22.66
C LEU A 15 -7.13 1.08 -23.30
N PRO A 16 -6.72 2.36 -23.37
CA PRO A 16 -5.39 2.69 -23.85
C PRO A 16 -4.40 1.92 -22.98
N ASP A 17 -3.77 0.93 -23.61
CA ASP A 17 -2.64 0.23 -23.04
C ASP A 17 -1.57 1.31 -22.96
N ASP A 18 -1.26 1.82 -21.76
CA ASP A 18 -0.08 2.63 -21.47
C ASP A 18 1.20 1.75 -21.63
N ALA A 19 1.27 1.04 -22.75
CA ALA A 19 2.27 0.06 -23.13
C ALA A 19 3.19 0.61 -24.23
N GLU A 20 3.08 1.89 -24.57
CA GLU A 20 3.73 2.42 -25.78
C GLU A 20 5.10 3.07 -25.56
N ASP A 21 5.72 2.98 -24.37
CA ASP A 21 7.15 3.31 -24.17
C ASP A 21 7.66 2.86 -22.79
N SER A 22 7.72 1.56 -22.53
CA SER A 22 8.41 1.05 -21.32
C SER A 22 9.51 0.09 -21.73
N HIS A 23 10.75 0.52 -21.55
CA HIS A 23 11.96 -0.27 -21.80
C HIS A 23 11.82 -1.67 -21.16
N PRO A 24 12.16 -2.77 -21.85
CA PRO A 24 11.91 -4.14 -21.35
C PRO A 24 12.55 -4.39 -19.98
N ARG A 25 13.73 -3.82 -19.72
CA ARG A 25 14.39 -3.92 -18.40
C ARG A 25 13.62 -3.22 -17.28
N CYS A 26 12.86 -2.18 -17.59
CA CYS A 26 11.98 -1.51 -16.63
C CYS A 26 10.80 -2.41 -16.23
N LEU A 27 10.26 -3.19 -17.18
CA LEU A 27 9.21 -4.18 -16.90
C LEU A 27 9.73 -5.30 -16.01
N GLU A 28 10.86 -5.91 -16.39
CA GLU A 28 11.51 -6.97 -15.59
C GLU A 28 11.86 -6.47 -14.19
N MET A 29 12.36 -5.23 -14.07
CA MET A 29 12.67 -4.63 -12.78
C MET A 29 11.41 -4.40 -11.95
N ALA A 30 10.29 -3.99 -12.55
CA ALA A 30 9.02 -3.82 -11.85
C ALA A 30 8.48 -5.16 -11.31
N GLU A 31 8.61 -6.24 -12.08
CA GLU A 31 8.23 -7.59 -11.64
C GLU A 31 9.14 -8.09 -10.51
N THR A 32 10.45 -7.99 -10.70
CA THR A 32 11.44 -8.34 -9.68
C THR A 32 11.22 -7.55 -8.39
N MET A 33 10.90 -6.26 -8.50
CA MET A 33 10.55 -5.42 -7.36
C MET A 33 9.32 -5.94 -6.60
N ARG A 34 8.28 -6.40 -7.30
CA ARG A 34 7.10 -6.99 -6.65
C ARG A 34 7.45 -8.28 -5.92
N ASP A 35 8.22 -9.16 -6.56
CA ASP A 35 8.63 -10.43 -5.97
C ASP A 35 9.50 -10.24 -4.72
N LEU A 36 10.50 -9.34 -4.82
CA LEU A 36 11.36 -8.97 -3.69
C LEU A 36 10.56 -8.32 -2.55
N PHE A 37 9.58 -7.48 -2.89
CA PHE A 37 8.72 -6.86 -1.90
C PHE A 37 7.83 -7.89 -1.19
N ALA A 38 7.29 -8.86 -1.92
CA ALA A 38 6.50 -9.96 -1.35
C ALA A 38 7.35 -10.90 -0.46
N ALA A 39 8.59 -11.18 -0.85
CA ALA A 39 9.47 -12.11 -0.14
C ALA A 39 10.18 -11.49 1.08
N ALA A 40 10.61 -10.22 0.99
CA ALA A 40 11.48 -9.60 1.99
C ALA A 40 10.90 -8.32 2.63
N GLY A 41 9.70 -7.90 2.23
CA GLY A 41 9.02 -6.73 2.79
C GLY A 41 9.61 -5.37 2.39
N GLY A 42 10.51 -5.35 1.42
CA GLY A 42 11.13 -4.14 0.89
C GLY A 42 12.13 -4.43 -0.23
N VAL A 43 12.36 -3.45 -1.10
CA VAL A 43 13.33 -3.55 -2.20
C VAL A 43 14.56 -2.71 -1.89
N ARG A 44 15.74 -3.34 -1.77
CA ARG A 44 17.02 -2.64 -1.66
C ARG A 44 17.79 -2.75 -2.98
N SER A 45 18.65 -1.77 -3.27
CA SER A 45 19.47 -1.80 -4.49
C SER A 45 20.37 -3.05 -4.56
N ARG A 46 20.84 -3.55 -3.42
CA ARG A 46 21.61 -4.80 -3.34
C ARG A 46 20.82 -6.01 -3.85
N ASP A 47 19.52 -6.05 -3.58
CA ASP A 47 18.66 -7.16 -3.96
C ASP A 47 18.41 -7.15 -5.48
N LEU A 48 18.30 -5.96 -6.07
CA LEU A 48 18.23 -5.78 -7.52
C LEU A 48 19.55 -6.15 -8.22
N ILE A 49 20.70 -5.83 -7.63
CA ILE A 49 22.00 -6.31 -8.14
C ILE A 49 22.07 -7.83 -8.07
N GLY A 50 21.61 -8.43 -6.97
CA GLY A 50 21.51 -9.88 -6.81
C GLY A 50 20.58 -10.54 -7.83
N ALA A 51 19.58 -9.81 -8.32
CA ALA A 51 18.67 -10.24 -9.39
C ALA A 51 19.23 -9.99 -10.82
N GLY A 52 20.46 -9.51 -10.96
CA GLY A 52 21.13 -9.35 -12.25
C GLY A 52 20.93 -7.99 -12.93
N PHE A 53 20.49 -6.97 -12.20
CA PHE A 53 20.47 -5.58 -12.70
C PHE A 53 21.79 -4.87 -12.42
N THR A 54 22.29 -4.15 -13.42
CA THR A 54 23.46 -3.30 -13.28
C THR A 54 23.12 -2.00 -12.56
N TRP A 55 24.14 -1.32 -12.02
CA TRP A 55 23.92 -0.04 -11.34
C TRP A 55 23.33 1.04 -12.27
N ALA A 56 23.75 1.06 -13.54
CA ALA A 56 23.22 1.99 -14.54
C ALA A 56 21.72 1.76 -14.78
N GLU A 57 21.31 0.50 -14.98
CA GLU A 57 19.90 0.13 -15.15
C GLU A 57 19.05 0.46 -13.92
N ILE A 58 19.60 0.25 -12.71
CA ILE A 58 18.90 0.61 -11.46
C ILE A 58 18.70 2.12 -11.37
N VAL A 59 19.70 2.93 -11.68
CA VAL A 59 19.55 4.40 -11.63
C VAL A 59 18.55 4.87 -12.68
N GLU A 60 18.58 4.29 -13.88
CA GLU A 60 17.74 4.69 -14.99
C GLU A 60 16.27 4.27 -14.83
N PHE A 61 16.02 3.02 -14.41
CA PHE A 61 14.67 2.45 -14.46
C PHE A 61 13.98 2.32 -13.09
N ARG A 62 14.68 2.46 -11.97
CA ARG A 62 14.10 2.20 -10.63
C ARG A 62 12.82 2.98 -10.35
N ASP A 63 12.77 4.27 -10.67
CA ASP A 63 11.60 5.10 -10.34
C ASP A 63 10.40 4.75 -11.23
N ALA A 64 10.64 4.49 -12.51
CA ALA A 64 9.61 4.05 -13.45
C ALA A 64 9.10 2.65 -13.09
N ALA A 65 10.02 1.73 -12.79
CA ALA A 65 9.74 0.37 -12.35
C ALA A 65 8.96 0.36 -11.03
N ALA A 66 9.34 1.20 -10.06
CA ALA A 66 8.63 1.32 -8.78
C ALA A 66 7.21 1.86 -8.95
N LYS A 67 7.00 2.87 -9.82
CA LYS A 67 5.66 3.36 -10.16
C LYS A 67 4.81 2.26 -10.78
N ARG A 68 5.39 1.48 -11.71
CA ARG A 68 4.69 0.39 -12.39
C ARG A 68 4.39 -0.78 -11.46
N ALA A 69 5.34 -1.18 -10.63
CA ALA A 69 5.16 -2.19 -9.58
C ALA A 69 4.02 -1.78 -8.63
N ASN A 70 3.97 -0.51 -8.22
CA ASN A 70 2.87 0.02 -7.41
C ASN A 70 1.53 -0.01 -8.16
N ALA A 71 1.48 0.43 -9.42
CA ALA A 71 0.25 0.44 -10.21
C ALA A 71 -0.30 -0.98 -10.46
N ALA A 72 0.58 -1.94 -10.77
CA ALA A 72 0.23 -3.35 -10.90
C ALA A 72 -0.24 -3.93 -9.56
N SER A 73 0.40 -3.56 -8.45
CA SER A 73 -0.04 -3.97 -7.11
C SER A 73 -1.41 -3.40 -6.76
N VAL A 74 -1.72 -2.15 -7.13
CA VAL A 74 -3.08 -1.57 -6.99
C VAL A 74 -4.12 -2.37 -7.77
N ARG A 75 -3.78 -2.86 -8.97
CA ARG A 75 -4.66 -3.78 -9.72
C ARG A 75 -4.79 -5.14 -9.02
N GLU A 76 -3.70 -5.71 -8.52
CA GLU A 76 -3.70 -7.01 -7.82
C GLU A 76 -4.36 -6.95 -6.42
N ILE A 77 -4.42 -5.78 -5.78
CA ILE A 77 -5.20 -5.53 -4.55
C ILE A 77 -6.70 -5.72 -4.80
N HIS A 78 -7.20 -5.46 -6.02
CA HIS A 78 -8.57 -5.82 -6.35
C HIS A 78 -8.79 -7.35 -6.30
N SER A 79 -7.73 -8.15 -6.38
CA SER A 79 -7.74 -9.60 -6.22
C SER A 79 -7.50 -10.08 -4.78
N ARG A 80 -7.04 -9.22 -3.86
CA ARG A 80 -6.92 -9.50 -2.41
C ARG A 80 -7.75 -8.50 -1.58
N PRO A 81 -9.08 -8.50 -1.76
CA PRO A 81 -9.97 -7.47 -1.25
C PRO A 81 -10.02 -7.39 0.28
N ASP A 82 -9.60 -8.42 1.02
CA ASP A 82 -9.86 -8.51 2.47
C ASP A 82 -8.78 -7.84 3.35
N MET A 83 -7.56 -7.61 2.83
CA MET A 83 -6.45 -7.11 3.66
C MET A 83 -6.57 -5.61 3.97
N VAL A 84 -6.90 -4.78 2.98
CA VAL A 84 -6.96 -3.32 3.14
C VAL A 84 -8.15 -2.90 4.03
N PRO A 85 -9.38 -3.45 3.84
CA PRO A 85 -10.49 -3.18 4.73
C PRO A 85 -10.24 -3.60 6.17
N ASP A 86 -9.61 -4.77 6.40
CA ASP A 86 -9.25 -5.22 7.76
C ASP A 86 -8.24 -4.28 8.42
N LEU A 87 -7.21 -3.85 7.67
CA LEU A 87 -6.20 -2.92 8.17
C LEU A 87 -6.82 -1.57 8.53
N ILE A 88 -7.71 -1.04 7.67
CA ILE A 88 -8.47 0.18 7.95
C ILE A 88 -9.36 -0.01 9.17
N ALA A 89 -10.13 -1.10 9.26
CA ALA A 89 -11.05 -1.34 10.37
C ALA A 89 -10.31 -1.37 11.72
N LYS A 90 -9.19 -2.08 11.79
CA LYS A 90 -8.34 -2.16 12.99
C LYS A 90 -7.67 -0.82 13.31
N ALA A 91 -7.22 -0.07 12.30
CA ALA A 91 -6.70 1.28 12.51
C ALA A 91 -7.79 2.27 12.94
N CYS A 92 -9.02 2.11 12.46
CA CYS A 92 -10.20 2.87 12.86
C CYS A 92 -10.77 2.47 14.22
N THR A 93 -10.39 1.34 14.81
CA THR A 93 -10.75 0.97 16.19
C THR A 93 -9.61 0.16 16.83
N PRO A 94 -8.49 0.81 17.20
CA PRO A 94 -7.28 0.11 17.56
C PRO A 94 -7.40 -0.52 18.94
N LEU A 95 -7.02 -1.80 19.00
CA LEU A 95 -6.90 -2.56 20.23
C LEU A 95 -5.41 -2.89 20.43
N PRO A 96 -4.82 -2.60 21.60
CA PRO A 96 -3.37 -2.79 21.82
C PRO A 96 -2.87 -4.22 21.55
N HIS A 97 -3.72 -5.22 21.80
CA HIS A 97 -3.41 -6.65 21.65
C HIS A 97 -3.82 -7.23 20.28
N ARG A 98 -4.31 -6.39 19.35
CA ARG A 98 -4.67 -6.81 17.98
C ARG A 98 -4.10 -5.84 16.94
N PRO A 99 -2.78 -5.86 16.71
CA PRO A 99 -2.21 -5.14 15.58
C PRO A 99 -2.78 -5.66 14.25
N PRO A 100 -3.03 -4.79 13.26
CA PRO A 100 -3.31 -5.23 11.91
C PRO A 100 -2.01 -5.73 11.26
N LEU A 101 -1.86 -7.05 11.21
CA LEU A 101 -0.76 -7.72 10.55
C LEU A 101 -1.27 -8.37 9.25
N PRO A 102 -0.60 -8.15 8.10
CA PRO A 102 -0.79 -8.98 6.92
C PRO A 102 -0.49 -10.45 7.25
N ARG A 103 -1.17 -11.39 6.55
CA ARG A 103 -1.11 -12.85 6.86
C ARG A 103 0.30 -13.44 6.92
N ASP A 104 1.27 -12.84 6.21
CA ASP A 104 2.64 -13.33 6.13
C ASP A 104 3.64 -12.51 6.98
N THR A 105 3.14 -11.53 7.75
CA THR A 105 3.99 -10.72 8.63
C THR A 105 4.09 -11.36 10.01
N SER A 106 5.30 -11.75 10.39
CA SER A 106 5.56 -12.20 11.76
C SER A 106 5.38 -11.06 12.74
N GLU A 107 4.63 -11.28 13.81
CA GLU A 107 4.53 -10.33 14.90
C GLU A 107 5.89 -10.17 15.57
N THR A 108 6.35 -8.94 15.72
CA THR A 108 7.60 -8.62 16.41
C THR A 108 7.33 -7.66 17.56
N GLN A 109 8.15 -7.72 18.60
CA GLN A 109 8.06 -6.78 19.72
C GLN A 109 8.11 -5.32 19.26
N ALA A 110 8.90 -5.03 18.23
CA ALA A 110 9.01 -3.70 17.67
C ALA A 110 7.69 -3.21 17.04
N LEU A 111 6.98 -4.09 16.32
CA LEU A 111 5.65 -3.79 15.76
C LEU A 111 4.60 -3.58 16.86
N LEU A 112 4.61 -4.40 17.91
CA LEU A 112 3.71 -4.25 19.05
C LEU A 112 3.92 -2.94 19.80
N VAL A 113 5.18 -2.53 20.01
CA VAL A 113 5.50 -1.26 20.65
C VAL A 113 5.00 -0.08 19.82
N ASP A 114 5.23 -0.09 18.50
CA ASP A 114 4.79 1.00 17.63
C ASP A 114 3.27 1.04 17.48
N TRP A 115 2.61 -0.13 17.45
CA TRP A 115 1.16 -0.21 17.50
C TRP A 115 0.59 0.32 18.82
N GLY A 116 1.22 -0.03 19.94
CA GLY A 116 0.87 0.50 21.27
C GLY A 116 0.98 2.02 21.32
N ARG A 117 2.06 2.59 20.76
CA ARG A 117 2.22 4.05 20.64
C ARG A 117 1.09 4.69 19.83
N TYR A 118 0.68 4.06 18.73
CA TYR A 118 -0.46 4.54 17.93
C TYR A 118 -1.76 4.51 18.76
N CYS A 119 -2.04 3.42 19.46
CA CYS A 119 -3.21 3.30 20.35
C CYS A 119 -3.22 4.41 21.41
N THR A 120 -2.07 4.68 22.05
CA THR A 120 -1.93 5.75 23.04
C THR A 120 -2.12 7.13 22.43
N ALA A 121 -1.51 7.42 21.28
CA ALA A 121 -1.65 8.70 20.59
C ALA A 121 -3.11 8.98 20.20
N ARG A 122 -3.83 7.94 19.75
CA ARG A 122 -5.25 8.06 19.45
C ARG A 122 -6.11 8.28 20.70
N ALA A 123 -5.85 7.55 21.78
CA ALA A 123 -6.56 7.78 23.03
C ALA A 123 -6.35 9.22 23.55
N ALA A 124 -5.13 9.73 23.45
CA ALA A 124 -4.82 11.12 23.78
C ALA A 124 -5.61 12.11 22.92
N LEU A 125 -5.72 11.88 21.60
CA LEU A 125 -6.51 12.70 20.70
C LEU A 125 -8.01 12.71 21.03
N VAL A 126 -8.56 11.60 21.52
CA VAL A 126 -9.98 11.53 21.97
C VAL A 126 -10.20 12.37 23.23
N LEU A 127 -9.22 12.40 24.13
CA LEU A 127 -9.28 13.19 25.36
C LEU A 127 -9.04 14.68 25.12
N ASP A 128 -8.16 15.03 24.18
CA ASP A 128 -7.74 16.39 23.86
C ASP A 128 -7.67 16.57 22.32
N PRO A 129 -8.80 16.87 21.66
CA PRO A 129 -8.89 16.94 20.20
C PRO A 129 -8.38 18.29 19.68
N TRP A 130 -7.09 18.38 19.40
CA TRP A 130 -6.48 19.53 18.69
C TRP A 130 -5.54 19.09 17.57
N ALA A 131 -5.22 20.03 16.68
CA ALA A 131 -4.54 19.75 15.41
C ALA A 131 -3.17 19.06 15.63
N GLY A 132 -2.39 19.49 16.62
CA GLY A 132 -1.08 18.91 16.91
C GLY A 132 -1.14 17.44 17.35
N GLN A 133 -2.18 17.03 18.09
CA GLN A 133 -2.36 15.62 18.47
C GLN A 133 -2.81 14.77 17.28
N ARG A 134 -3.60 15.37 16.38
CA ARG A 134 -4.06 14.69 15.17
C ARG A 134 -2.89 14.36 14.26
N GLU A 135 -1.99 15.32 14.03
CA GLU A 135 -0.76 15.12 13.25
C GLU A 135 0.17 14.09 13.90
N ARG A 136 0.36 14.14 15.23
CA ARG A 136 1.14 13.15 15.96
C ARG A 136 0.56 11.74 15.81
N CYS A 137 -0.75 11.60 15.95
CA CYS A 137 -1.45 10.33 15.79
C CYS A 137 -1.22 9.71 14.40
N LEU A 138 -1.36 10.53 13.33
CA LEU A 138 -1.11 10.08 11.96
C LEU A 138 0.37 9.77 11.69
N THR A 139 1.30 10.53 12.28
CA THR A 139 2.74 10.29 12.16
C THR A 139 3.14 8.95 12.77
N VAL A 140 2.59 8.61 13.94
CA VAL A 140 2.85 7.33 14.60
C VAL A 140 2.23 6.18 13.79
N LEU A 141 1.02 6.36 13.24
CA LEU A 141 0.42 5.38 12.34
C LEU A 141 1.27 5.14 11.10
N ALA A 142 1.75 6.20 10.45
CA ALA A 142 2.63 6.10 9.28
C ALA A 142 3.90 5.31 9.60
N SER A 143 4.53 5.60 10.76
CA SER A 143 5.72 4.88 11.22
C SER A 143 5.48 3.39 11.44
N TYR A 144 4.30 3.00 11.95
CA TYR A 144 3.91 1.60 12.09
C TYR A 144 3.72 0.93 10.71
N LEU A 145 2.96 1.57 9.82
CA LEU A 145 2.71 1.08 8.47
C LEU A 145 4.01 0.96 7.66
N ASP A 146 5.01 1.78 7.97
CA ASP A 146 6.29 1.76 7.29
C ASP A 146 7.08 0.47 7.49
N ARG A 147 6.80 -0.23 8.60
CA ARG A 147 7.42 -1.50 8.97
C ARG A 147 6.68 -2.72 8.45
N LEU A 148 5.48 -2.54 7.91
CA LEU A 148 4.73 -3.62 7.30
C LEU A 148 5.17 -3.81 5.84
N PRO A 149 5.17 -5.06 5.34
CA PRO A 149 5.47 -5.40 3.95
C PRO A 149 4.27 -5.05 3.04
N ILE A 150 3.84 -3.78 3.08
CA ILE A 150 2.72 -3.25 2.30
C ILE A 150 3.18 -2.10 1.42
N PHE A 151 2.70 -2.06 0.19
CA PHE A 151 3.09 -1.05 -0.79
C PHE A 151 2.75 0.37 -0.30
N PRO A 152 3.55 1.40 -0.67
CA PRO A 152 3.31 2.78 -0.28
C PRO A 152 1.90 3.31 -0.62
N ALA A 153 1.32 2.87 -1.75
CA ALA A 153 -0.03 3.23 -2.14
C ALA A 153 -1.08 2.77 -1.10
N ILE A 154 -0.94 1.55 -0.58
CA ILE A 154 -1.81 1.01 0.49
C ILE A 154 -1.68 1.85 1.74
N ARG A 155 -0.44 2.20 2.13
CA ARG A 155 -0.17 3.03 3.31
C ARG A 155 -0.92 4.35 3.22
N GLN A 156 -0.85 5.03 2.07
CA GLN A 156 -1.56 6.29 1.87
C GLN A 156 -3.08 6.12 1.90
N THR A 157 -3.63 5.07 1.29
CA THR A 157 -5.07 4.78 1.34
C THR A 157 -5.55 4.59 2.79
N VAL A 158 -4.79 3.83 3.58
CA VAL A 158 -5.10 3.58 5.00
C VAL A 158 -5.05 4.88 5.78
N ILE A 159 -3.96 5.65 5.68
CA ILE A 159 -3.79 6.91 6.40
C ILE A 159 -4.96 7.86 6.08
N ARG A 160 -5.30 8.03 4.80
CA ARG A 160 -6.41 8.90 4.37
C ARG A 160 -7.75 8.44 4.95
N LYS A 161 -8.02 7.13 4.96
CA LYS A 161 -9.27 6.59 5.52
C LYS A 161 -9.33 6.73 7.04
N VAL A 162 -8.22 6.48 7.73
CA VAL A 162 -8.15 6.65 9.18
C VAL A 162 -8.29 8.10 9.56
N GLU A 163 -7.66 9.02 8.82
CA GLU A 163 -7.80 10.45 9.02
C GLU A 163 -9.27 10.88 9.00
N THR A 164 -10.08 10.40 8.06
CA THR A 164 -11.53 10.69 8.03
C THR A 164 -12.30 10.14 9.23
N SER A 165 -11.75 9.17 9.98
CA SER A 165 -12.36 8.59 11.18
C SER A 165 -11.90 9.24 12.49
N LEU A 166 -10.86 10.07 12.45
CA LEU A 166 -10.33 10.75 13.63
C LEU A 166 -11.25 11.93 14.00
N PRO A 167 -11.42 12.22 15.31
CA PRO A 167 -12.22 13.35 15.76
C PRO A 167 -11.72 14.66 15.14
N GLU A 168 -12.66 15.55 14.83
CA GLU A 168 -12.33 16.89 14.35
C GLU A 168 -11.51 17.61 15.42
N ALA A 169 -10.35 18.12 15.02
CA ALA A 169 -9.54 18.93 15.91
C ALA A 169 -10.27 20.25 16.16
N SER A 170 -10.43 20.62 17.43
CA SER A 170 -10.80 21.97 17.81
C SER A 170 -9.67 22.91 17.37
N GLN A 171 -10.04 23.98 16.67
CA GLN A 171 -9.10 24.99 16.15
C GLN A 171 -8.40 25.75 17.27
#